data_AF-A0A955B3U6-F1
#
_entry.id   AF-A0A955B3U6-F1
#
_cell.length_a   1.000
_cell.length_b   1.000
_cell.length_c   1.000
_cell.angle_alpha   90.00
_cell.angle_beta   90.00
_cell.angle_gamma   90.00
#
_symmetry.space_group_name_H-M   'P 1'
#
loop_
_entity.id
_entity.type
_entity.pdbx_description
1 polymer ?
#
loop_
_entity_poly.entity_id
_entity_poly.type
_entity_poly.pdbx_seq_one_letter_code
_entity_poly.pdbx_strand_id
1 'polypeptide(L)'
;EVRFGETPLPEMRVRDVRGQIGLVTQQTVLFDDTIMNNIRYGSPGATDEEVIMAAKQAHAHEFIVSKLSDGYETFVGEGGNKLSGGQRQRIALARAMLRDPRVLILDEATSQIDPKSEQLIHSALEQFKRGRTTIMVTHRLSTLSLADKILVMDGGRVVDFGSHAELLARCAKYQRLYQTELRESA
;
A
#
# COMPACT_ATOMS: atom_id res chain seq x y z
N GLU A 1 7.39 4.10 -23.88
CA GLU A 1 6.00 4.62 -23.84
C GLU A 1 5.25 3.88 -22.75
N VAL A 2 4.39 4.57 -21.98
CA VAL A 2 3.59 3.95 -20.92
C VAL A 2 2.12 4.01 -21.32
N ARG A 3 1.39 2.90 -21.15
CA ARG A 3 -0.01 2.73 -21.54
C ARG A 3 -0.86 2.28 -20.34
N PHE A 4 -2.14 2.62 -20.36
CA PHE A 4 -3.14 2.08 -19.44
C PHE A 4 -4.18 1.31 -20.26
N GLY A 5 -4.20 -0.02 -20.12
CA GLY A 5 -4.78 -0.88 -21.15
C GLY A 5 -4.05 -0.67 -22.48
N GLU A 6 -4.79 -0.44 -23.56
CA GLU A 6 -4.21 -0.24 -24.90
C GLU A 6 -3.84 1.23 -25.20
N THR A 7 -4.30 2.18 -24.38
CA THR A 7 -4.19 3.62 -24.65
C THR A 7 -2.91 4.23 -24.05
N PRO A 8 -2.09 4.96 -24.81
CA PRO A 8 -0.98 5.76 -24.28
C PRO A 8 -1.43 6.76 -23.21
N LEU A 9 -0.70 6.84 -22.09
CA LEU A 9 -1.03 7.76 -20.99
C LEU A 9 -1.19 9.23 -21.42
N PRO A 10 -0.36 9.79 -22.33
CA PRO A 10 -0.53 11.18 -22.79
C PRO A 10 -1.85 11.46 -23.50
N GLU A 11 -2.55 10.44 -24.00
CA GLU A 11 -3.83 10.56 -24.71
C GLU A 11 -5.04 10.52 -23.75
N MET A 12 -4.82 10.22 -22.47
CA MET A 12 -5.87 10.08 -21.47
C MET A 12 -6.02 11.32 -20.59
N ARG A 13 -7.24 11.61 -20.14
CA ARG A 13 -7.45 12.66 -19.14
C ARG A 13 -6.86 12.21 -17.81
N VAL A 14 -6.04 13.07 -17.20
CA VAL A 14 -5.35 12.81 -15.93
C VAL A 14 -6.32 12.37 -14.83
N ARG A 15 -7.51 12.99 -14.75
CA ARG A 15 -8.55 12.64 -13.77
C ARG A 15 -9.04 11.19 -13.92
N ASP A 16 -9.20 10.71 -15.15
CA ASP A 16 -9.75 9.37 -15.43
C ASP A 16 -8.73 8.28 -15.10
N VAL A 17 -7.45 8.52 -15.40
CA VAL A 17 -6.36 7.62 -15.04
C VAL A 17 -6.17 7.59 -13.53
N ARG A 18 -6.04 8.76 -12.90
CA ARG A 18 -5.87 8.84 -11.45
C ARG A 18 -7.06 8.24 -10.72
N GLY A 19 -8.27 8.36 -11.26
CA GLY A 19 -9.51 7.72 -10.79
C GLY A 19 -9.39 6.22 -10.58
N GLN A 20 -8.62 5.55 -11.43
CA GLN A 20 -8.46 4.09 -11.45
C GLN A 20 -7.25 3.59 -10.67
N ILE A 21 -6.41 4.49 -10.15
CA ILE A 21 -5.15 4.16 -9.46
C ILE A 21 -5.27 4.50 -7.98
N GLY A 22 -5.08 3.51 -7.10
CA GLY A 22 -4.78 3.73 -5.69
C GLY A 22 -3.28 3.78 -5.48
N LEU A 23 -2.81 4.77 -4.72
CA LEU A 23 -1.39 4.92 -4.40
C LEU A 23 -1.24 4.92 -2.89
N VAL A 24 -0.36 4.06 -2.38
CA VAL A 24 0.05 4.03 -0.97
C VAL A 24 1.57 4.21 -0.94
N THR A 25 2.02 5.35 -0.43
CA THR A 25 3.43 5.74 -0.37
C THR A 25 4.08 5.35 0.96
N GLN A 26 5.41 5.35 0.99
CA GLN A 26 6.22 5.12 2.19
C GLN A 26 5.90 6.16 3.27
N GLN A 27 5.88 7.43 2.86
CA GLN A 27 5.46 8.54 3.71
C GLN A 27 3.96 8.79 3.50
N THR A 28 3.15 8.25 4.40
CA THR A 28 1.73 8.56 4.44
C THR A 28 1.52 9.98 4.94
N VAL A 29 0.81 10.79 4.14
CA VAL A 29 0.31 12.10 4.55
C VAL A 29 -1.18 11.99 4.89
N LEU A 30 -1.51 12.36 6.14
CA LEU A 30 -2.87 12.57 6.59
C LEU A 30 -3.16 14.07 6.64
N PHE A 31 -4.39 14.44 6.29
CA PHE A 31 -4.88 15.81 6.42
C PHE A 31 -5.13 16.11 7.90
N ASP A 32 -4.99 17.38 8.28
CA ASP A 32 -5.35 17.87 9.61
C ASP A 32 -6.88 17.90 9.77
N ASP A 33 -7.45 16.72 9.98
CA ASP A 33 -8.87 16.45 10.06
C ASP A 33 -9.10 15.17 10.89
N THR A 34 -10.35 14.75 11.06
CA THR A 34 -10.70 13.51 11.74
C THR A 34 -10.20 12.28 10.98
N ILE A 35 -10.07 11.15 11.69
CA ILE A 35 -9.78 9.86 11.05
C ILE A 35 -10.88 9.50 10.04
N MET A 36 -12.15 9.77 10.38
CA MET A 36 -13.29 9.56 9.49
C MET A 36 -13.07 10.25 8.14
N ASN A 37 -12.78 11.55 8.15
CA ASN A 37 -12.60 12.35 6.94
C ASN A 37 -11.34 11.95 6.17
N ASN A 38 -10.27 11.60 6.89
CA ASN A 38 -9.05 11.11 6.27
C ASN A 38 -9.26 9.81 5.46
N ILE A 39 -10.12 8.90 5.92
CA ILE A 39 -10.47 7.69 5.17
C ILE A 39 -11.46 8.04 4.05
N ARG A 40 -12.52 8.82 4.36
CA ARG A 40 -13.54 9.27 3.40
C ARG A 40 -12.96 10.04 2.22
N TYR A 41 -11.79 10.66 2.37
CA TYR A 41 -11.08 11.29 1.26
C TYR A 41 -10.88 10.34 0.05
N GLY A 42 -10.84 9.03 0.26
CA GLY A 42 -10.78 8.03 -0.83
C GLY A 42 -12.02 8.01 -1.72
N SER A 43 -13.20 8.33 -1.15
CA SER A 43 -14.49 8.44 -1.83
C SER A 43 -15.38 9.45 -1.09
N PRO A 44 -15.42 10.74 -1.51
CA PRO A 44 -16.11 11.80 -0.76
C PRO A 44 -17.62 11.57 -0.53
N GLY A 45 -18.26 10.74 -1.35
CA GLY A 45 -19.67 10.37 -1.19
C GLY A 45 -19.93 9.14 -0.32
N ALA A 46 -18.89 8.54 0.27
CA ALA A 46 -19.03 7.31 1.03
C ALA A 46 -19.71 7.53 2.39
N THR A 47 -20.59 6.59 2.77
CA THR A 47 -21.27 6.62 4.07
C THR A 47 -20.30 6.33 5.22
N ASP A 48 -20.71 6.62 6.46
CA ASP A 48 -19.93 6.25 7.65
C ASP A 48 -19.69 4.73 7.71
N GLU A 49 -20.69 3.93 7.33
CA GLU A 49 -20.59 2.47 7.30
C GLU A 49 -19.52 2.00 6.30
N GLU A 50 -19.49 2.57 5.09
CA GLU A 50 -18.49 2.23 4.07
C GLU A 50 -17.07 2.59 4.55
N VAL A 51 -16.91 3.74 5.20
CA VAL A 51 -15.64 4.17 5.81
C VAL A 51 -15.21 3.19 6.92
N ILE A 52 -16.13 2.79 7.78
CA ILE A 52 -15.86 1.82 8.85
C ILE A 52 -15.50 0.46 8.26
N MET A 53 -16.16 0.01 7.20
CA MET A 53 -15.83 -1.23 6.50
C MET A 53 -14.42 -1.19 5.92
N ALA A 54 -14.04 -0.11 5.22
CA ALA A 54 -12.69 0.05 4.69
C ALA A 54 -11.63 0.07 5.82
N ALA A 55 -11.94 0.73 6.95
CA ALA A 55 -11.08 0.72 8.12
C ALA A 55 -10.93 -0.68 8.74
N LYS A 56 -11.99 -1.52 8.72
CA LYS A 56 -11.91 -2.92 9.18
C LYS A 56 -11.03 -3.75 8.25
N GLN A 57 -11.20 -3.63 6.95
CA GLN A 57 -10.39 -4.32 5.94
C GLN A 57 -8.90 -3.96 6.05
N ALA A 58 -8.59 -2.71 6.39
CA ALA A 58 -7.22 -2.25 6.62
C ALA A 58 -6.68 -2.53 8.04
N HIS A 59 -7.41 -3.28 8.87
CA HIS A 59 -7.09 -3.50 10.30
C HIS A 59 -6.90 -2.21 11.10
N ALA A 60 -7.52 -1.10 10.70
CA ALA A 60 -7.48 0.18 11.39
C ALA A 60 -8.56 0.28 12.48
N HIS A 61 -9.72 -0.32 12.24
CA HIS A 61 -10.90 -0.17 13.11
C HIS A 61 -10.61 -0.44 14.59
N GLU A 62 -9.93 -1.54 14.91
CA GLU A 62 -9.68 -1.95 16.30
C GLU A 62 -8.93 -0.86 17.09
N PHE A 63 -7.83 -0.32 16.54
CA PHE A 63 -7.10 0.71 17.27
C PHE A 63 -7.88 2.03 17.35
N ILE A 64 -8.69 2.34 16.35
CA ILE A 64 -9.50 3.55 16.32
C ILE A 64 -10.49 3.50 17.48
N VAL A 65 -11.24 2.41 17.62
CA VAL A 65 -12.29 2.29 18.66
C VAL A 65 -11.75 1.98 20.05
N SER A 66 -10.62 1.27 20.14
CA SER A 66 -10.14 0.75 21.43
C SER A 66 -9.05 1.60 22.07
N LYS A 67 -8.35 2.46 21.32
CA LYS A 67 -7.19 3.21 21.82
C LYS A 67 -7.34 4.72 21.75
N LEU A 68 -8.29 5.23 20.97
CA LEU A 68 -8.52 6.66 20.81
C LEU A 68 -9.81 7.04 21.52
N SER A 69 -9.77 8.06 22.37
CA SER A 69 -10.92 8.50 23.17
C SER A 69 -12.10 8.92 22.28
N ASP A 70 -11.82 9.58 21.16
CA ASP A 70 -12.83 10.13 20.26
C ASP A 70 -13.10 9.21 19.06
N GLY A 71 -12.52 8.01 19.04
CA GLY A 71 -12.70 7.05 17.96
C GLY A 71 -12.41 7.65 16.58
N TYR A 72 -13.37 7.55 15.67
CA TYR A 72 -13.26 8.09 14.30
C TYR A 72 -13.23 9.61 14.23
N GLU A 73 -13.74 10.30 15.26
CA GLU A 73 -13.73 11.77 15.37
C GLU A 73 -12.39 12.30 15.90
N THR A 74 -11.44 11.41 16.20
CA THR A 74 -10.10 11.82 16.63
C THR A 74 -9.40 12.63 15.54
N PHE A 75 -9.01 13.86 15.88
CA PHE A 75 -8.18 14.72 15.02
C PHE A 75 -6.74 14.24 14.99
N VAL A 76 -6.22 13.92 13.80
CA VAL A 76 -4.89 13.31 13.65
C VAL A 76 -3.73 14.31 13.69
N GLY A 77 -4.01 15.61 13.54
CA GLY A 77 -3.00 16.67 13.47
C GLY A 77 -2.32 16.76 12.10
N GLU A 78 -1.52 17.80 11.89
CA GLU A 78 -0.73 17.98 10.67
C GLU A 78 0.13 16.73 10.37
N GLY A 79 -0.08 16.14 9.20
CA GLY A 79 0.62 14.93 8.76
C GLY A 79 0.32 13.66 9.58
N GLY A 80 -0.66 13.69 10.49
CA GLY A 80 -0.96 12.55 11.37
C GLY A 80 0.08 12.33 12.47
N ASN A 81 0.69 13.39 12.98
CA ASN A 81 1.76 13.35 13.98
C ASN A 81 1.35 12.70 15.32
N LYS A 82 0.05 12.60 15.62
CA LYS A 82 -0.48 11.92 16.82
C LYS A 82 -0.57 10.40 16.70
N LEU A 83 -0.26 9.84 15.53
CA LEU A 83 -0.36 8.41 15.25
C LEU A 83 1.02 7.76 15.10
N SER A 84 1.12 6.46 15.33
CA SER A 84 2.32 5.70 14.94
C SER A 84 2.40 5.55 13.41
N GLY A 85 3.59 5.23 12.89
CA GLY A 85 3.78 4.97 11.46
C GLY A 85 2.84 3.88 10.92
N GLY A 86 2.72 2.77 11.66
CA GLY A 86 1.79 1.67 11.32
C GLY A 86 0.31 2.04 11.40
N GLN A 87 -0.07 2.99 12.26
CA GLN A 87 -1.45 3.50 12.30
C GLN A 87 -1.74 4.41 11.11
N ARG A 88 -0.84 5.34 10.78
CA ARG A 88 -0.96 6.18 9.58
C ARG A 88 -1.09 5.33 8.32
N GLN A 89 -0.24 4.32 8.18
CA GLN A 89 -0.26 3.46 7.00
C GLN A 89 -1.57 2.69 6.84
N ARG A 90 -2.15 2.18 7.94
CA ARG A 90 -3.45 1.50 7.90
C ARG A 90 -4.59 2.45 7.55
N ILE A 91 -4.52 3.73 7.95
CA ILE A 91 -5.48 4.76 7.50
C ILE A 91 -5.31 5.04 6.00
N ALA A 92 -4.08 5.17 5.49
CA ALA A 92 -3.82 5.32 4.06
C ALA A 92 -4.31 4.12 3.25
N LEU A 93 -4.12 2.92 3.78
CA LEU A 93 -4.60 1.69 3.18
C LEU A 93 -6.13 1.64 3.17
N ALA A 94 -6.79 2.03 4.28
CA ALA A 94 -8.25 2.16 4.32
C ALA A 94 -8.77 3.15 3.26
N ARG A 95 -8.08 4.30 3.10
CA ARG A 95 -8.39 5.29 2.04
C ARG A 95 -8.27 4.67 0.64
N ALA A 96 -7.22 3.89 0.39
CA ALA A 96 -7.04 3.20 -0.89
C ALA A 96 -8.09 2.10 -1.11
N MET A 97 -8.47 1.37 -0.06
CA MET A 97 -9.51 0.34 -0.10
C MET A 97 -10.89 0.92 -0.36
N LEU A 98 -11.27 2.01 0.32
CA LEU A 98 -12.53 2.70 0.12
C LEU A 98 -12.71 3.18 -1.33
N ARG A 99 -11.60 3.55 -1.97
CA ARG A 99 -11.60 4.02 -3.36
C ARG A 99 -11.84 2.90 -4.38
N ASP A 100 -11.59 1.65 -4.01
CA ASP A 100 -11.66 0.47 -4.86
C ASP A 100 -11.04 0.63 -6.27
N PRO A 101 -9.73 0.92 -6.37
CA PRO A 101 -9.06 1.15 -7.63
C PRO A 101 -8.84 -0.15 -8.42
N ARG A 102 -8.77 -0.03 -9.76
CA ARG A 102 -8.39 -1.15 -10.64
C ARG A 102 -6.89 -1.46 -10.57
N VAL A 103 -6.07 -0.44 -10.35
CA VAL A 103 -4.62 -0.54 -10.21
C VAL A 103 -4.21 -0.04 -8.83
N LEU A 104 -3.50 -0.86 -8.07
CA LEU A 104 -2.93 -0.50 -6.78
C LEU A 104 -1.41 -0.34 -6.94
N ILE A 105 -0.86 0.78 -6.50
CA ILE A 105 0.57 1.05 -6.45
C ILE A 105 0.99 1.18 -4.99
N LEU A 106 1.92 0.32 -4.56
CA LEU A 106 2.50 0.32 -3.23
C LEU A 106 3.97 0.69 -3.35
N ASP A 107 4.34 1.83 -2.80
CA ASP A 107 5.71 2.35 -2.84
C ASP A 107 6.32 2.32 -1.45
N GLU A 108 7.10 1.26 -1.17
CA GLU A 108 7.73 0.99 0.13
C GLU A 108 6.80 1.17 1.35
N ALA A 109 5.53 0.80 1.19
CA ALA A 109 4.47 1.05 2.16
C ALA A 109 4.71 0.45 3.57
N THR A 110 5.71 -0.40 3.77
CA THR A 110 5.98 -1.10 5.03
C THR A 110 7.35 -0.79 5.65
N SER A 111 8.20 0.02 5.02
CA SER A 111 9.63 0.07 5.34
C SER A 111 10.01 0.74 6.67
N GLN A 112 9.07 1.35 7.41
CA GLN A 112 9.33 2.05 8.68
C GLN A 112 8.32 1.69 9.77
N ILE A 113 7.76 0.49 9.71
CA ILE A 113 6.64 0.05 10.55
C ILE A 113 7.08 -1.08 11.47
N ASP A 114 6.53 -1.11 12.69
CA ASP A 114 6.78 -2.18 13.65
C ASP A 114 6.28 -3.55 13.14
N PRO A 115 6.89 -4.68 13.55
CA PRO A 115 6.56 -6.00 13.02
C PRO A 115 5.09 -6.40 13.15
N LYS A 116 4.42 -5.99 14.24
CA LYS A 116 3.00 -6.30 14.44
C LYS A 116 2.12 -5.56 13.44
N SER A 117 2.37 -4.26 13.25
CA SER A 117 1.65 -3.47 12.25
C SER A 117 1.96 -3.94 10.82
N GLU A 118 3.18 -4.39 10.54
CA GLU A 118 3.55 -4.96 9.23
C GLU A 118 2.72 -6.21 8.90
N GLN A 119 2.57 -7.15 9.83
CA GLN A 119 1.76 -8.35 9.62
C GLN A 119 0.28 -8.03 9.32
N LEU A 120 -0.28 -7.03 10.01
CA LEU A 120 -1.66 -6.58 9.77
C LEU A 120 -1.79 -5.94 8.38
N ILE A 121 -0.84 -5.10 7.99
CA ILE A 121 -0.82 -4.49 6.65
C ILE A 121 -0.66 -5.54 5.57
N HIS A 122 0.24 -6.50 5.77
CA HIS A 122 0.43 -7.63 4.85
C HIS A 122 -0.86 -8.42 4.65
N SER A 123 -1.55 -8.76 5.74
CA SER A 123 -2.82 -9.51 5.70
C SER A 123 -3.91 -8.73 4.95
N ALA A 124 -4.00 -7.42 5.19
CA ALA A 124 -4.92 -6.54 4.47
C ALA A 124 -4.61 -6.47 2.97
N LEU A 125 -3.33 -6.35 2.61
CA LEU A 125 -2.87 -6.30 1.22
C LEU A 125 -3.11 -7.62 0.48
N GLU A 126 -2.91 -8.76 1.13
CA GLU A 126 -3.13 -10.08 0.54
C GLU A 126 -4.59 -10.28 0.08
N GLN A 127 -5.54 -9.78 0.88
CA GLN A 127 -6.96 -9.81 0.51
C GLN A 127 -7.28 -8.76 -0.55
N PHE A 128 -6.78 -7.55 -0.38
CA PHE A 128 -7.11 -6.41 -1.23
C PHE A 128 -6.54 -6.53 -2.65
N LYS A 129 -5.38 -7.18 -2.83
CA LYS A 129 -4.81 -7.38 -4.17
C LYS A 129 -5.66 -8.26 -5.10
N ARG A 130 -6.57 -9.08 -4.55
CA ARG A 130 -7.34 -10.06 -5.34
C ARG A 130 -8.25 -9.36 -6.34
N GLY A 131 -8.13 -9.75 -7.61
CA GLY A 131 -8.92 -9.18 -8.71
C GLY A 131 -8.45 -7.79 -9.18
N ARG A 132 -7.25 -7.35 -8.77
CA ARG A 132 -6.70 -6.03 -9.11
C ARG A 132 -5.27 -6.16 -9.63
N THR A 133 -4.84 -5.23 -10.48
CA THR A 133 -3.42 -5.14 -10.86
C THR A 133 -2.67 -4.42 -9.74
N THR A 134 -1.76 -5.11 -9.06
CA THR A 134 -0.96 -4.52 -7.98
C THR A 134 0.49 -4.40 -8.40
N ILE A 135 1.03 -3.18 -8.35
CA ILE A 135 2.45 -2.89 -8.57
C ILE A 135 3.06 -2.54 -7.22
N MET A 136 4.12 -3.25 -6.84
CA MET A 136 4.75 -3.10 -5.54
C MET A 136 6.23 -2.80 -5.73
N VAL A 137 6.70 -1.73 -5.11
CA VAL A 137 8.12 -1.39 -4.98
C VAL A 137 8.50 -1.67 -3.54
N THR A 138 9.41 -2.61 -3.33
CA THR A 138 9.79 -3.04 -1.99
C THR A 138 11.20 -3.60 -1.96
N HIS A 139 11.85 -3.44 -0.81
CA HIS A 139 13.06 -4.14 -0.42
C HIS A 139 12.78 -5.16 0.70
N ARG A 140 11.51 -5.52 0.93
CA ARG A 140 11.08 -6.48 1.98
C ARG A 140 10.55 -7.80 1.42
N LEU A 141 11.05 -8.94 1.90
CA LEU A 141 10.69 -10.32 1.56
C LEU A 141 9.24 -10.60 1.88
N SER A 142 8.78 -10.13 3.05
CA SER A 142 7.38 -10.22 3.46
C SER A 142 6.47 -9.71 2.35
N THR A 143 6.82 -8.56 1.77
CA THR A 143 6.06 -7.87 0.74
C THR A 143 6.30 -8.50 -0.64
N LEU A 144 7.52 -8.96 -0.96
CA LEU A 144 7.82 -9.69 -2.18
C LEU A 144 7.04 -11.00 -2.29
N SER A 145 6.74 -11.66 -1.17
CA SER A 145 5.98 -12.91 -1.14
C SER A 145 4.54 -12.76 -1.67
N LEU A 146 4.00 -11.53 -1.69
CA LEU A 146 2.70 -11.21 -2.26
C LEU A 146 2.72 -11.14 -3.79
N ALA A 147 3.89 -11.08 -4.43
CA ALA A 147 3.98 -10.85 -5.87
C ALA A 147 3.89 -12.17 -6.66
N ASP A 148 3.04 -12.18 -7.70
CA ASP A 148 2.95 -13.32 -8.62
C ASP A 148 4.17 -13.38 -9.55
N LYS A 149 4.70 -12.20 -9.91
CA LYS A 149 5.93 -11.99 -10.70
C LYS A 149 6.71 -10.81 -10.13
N ILE A 150 8.03 -10.89 -10.24
CA ILE A 150 9.00 -9.93 -9.73
C ILE A 150 9.82 -9.43 -10.90
N LEU A 151 10.06 -8.12 -10.91
CA LEU A 151 10.80 -7.41 -11.94
C LEU A 151 12.07 -6.85 -11.31
N VAL A 152 13.23 -7.38 -11.71
CA VAL A 152 14.52 -7.02 -11.12
C VAL A 152 15.13 -5.87 -11.91
N MET A 153 15.46 -4.78 -11.22
CA MET A 153 16.06 -3.60 -11.83
C MET A 153 17.50 -3.40 -11.38
N ASP A 154 18.37 -2.97 -12.30
CA ASP A 154 19.74 -2.53 -12.01
C ASP A 154 20.14 -1.41 -12.97
N GLY A 155 20.75 -0.33 -12.46
CA GLY A 155 21.20 0.81 -13.27
C GLY A 155 20.10 1.43 -14.16
N GLY A 156 18.84 1.45 -13.69
CA GLY A 156 17.70 1.97 -14.45
C GLY A 156 17.19 1.05 -15.58
N ARG A 157 17.63 -0.21 -15.62
CA ARG A 157 17.19 -1.20 -16.62
C ARG A 157 16.61 -2.44 -15.94
N VAL A 158 15.69 -3.11 -16.64
CA VAL A 158 15.19 -4.43 -16.23
C VAL A 158 16.26 -5.46 -16.57
N VAL A 159 16.73 -6.20 -15.57
CA VAL A 159 17.79 -7.21 -15.74
C VAL A 159 17.26 -8.65 -15.70
N ASP A 160 16.12 -8.90 -15.04
CA ASP A 160 15.41 -10.18 -15.11
C ASP A 160 13.92 -9.99 -14.71
N PHE A 161 13.08 -10.96 -15.03
CA PHE A 161 11.67 -11.00 -14.73
C PHE A 161 11.19 -12.45 -14.58
N GLY A 162 10.49 -12.75 -13.49
CA GLY A 162 10.02 -14.11 -13.21
C GLY A 162 9.32 -14.25 -11.87
N SER A 163 8.93 -15.47 -11.52
CA SER A 163 8.50 -15.80 -10.17
C SER A 163 9.69 -15.78 -9.20
N HIS A 164 9.41 -15.74 -7.90
CA HIS A 164 10.45 -15.86 -6.86
C HIS A 164 11.38 -17.06 -7.11
N ALA A 165 10.82 -18.24 -7.38
CA ALA A 165 11.61 -19.46 -7.62
C ALA A 165 12.46 -19.38 -8.90
N GLU A 166 11.91 -18.83 -9.99
CA GLU A 166 12.65 -18.66 -11.26
C GLU A 166 13.84 -17.72 -11.07
N LEU A 167 13.64 -16.59 -10.39
CA LEU A 167 14.68 -15.60 -10.16
C LEU A 167 15.74 -16.09 -9.16
N LEU A 168 15.34 -16.80 -8.11
CA LEU A 168 16.28 -17.36 -7.16
C LEU A 168 17.20 -18.41 -7.80
N ALA A 169 16.72 -19.12 -8.84
CA ALA A 169 17.51 -20.10 -9.57
C ALA A 169 18.55 -19.48 -10.53
N ARG A 170 18.24 -18.34 -11.17
CA ARG A 170 19.06 -17.83 -12.29
C ARG A 170 19.55 -16.38 -12.18
N CYS A 171 18.92 -15.55 -11.35
CA CYS A 171 19.23 -14.13 -11.28
C CYS A 171 20.20 -13.82 -10.14
N ALA A 172 21.49 -13.69 -10.45
CA ALA A 172 22.52 -13.37 -9.45
C ALA A 172 22.24 -12.07 -8.66
N LYS A 173 21.67 -11.04 -9.31
CA LYS A 173 21.28 -9.78 -8.63
C LYS A 173 20.19 -10.03 -7.58
N TYR A 174 19.13 -10.75 -7.95
CA TYR A 174 18.04 -11.12 -7.06
C TYR A 174 18.53 -12.00 -5.89
N GLN A 175 19.37 -13.00 -6.17
CA GLN A 175 19.98 -13.84 -5.12
C GLN A 175 20.74 -13.01 -4.08
N ARG A 176 21.53 -12.02 -4.52
CA ARG A 176 22.26 -11.12 -3.60
C ARG A 176 21.32 -10.28 -2.75
N LEU A 177 20.30 -9.67 -3.37
CA LEU A 177 19.29 -8.89 -2.63
C LEU A 177 18.57 -9.76 -1.59
N TYR A 178 18.14 -10.96 -1.99
CA TYR A 178 17.49 -11.93 -1.12
C TYR A 178 18.37 -12.33 0.08
N GLN A 179 19.67 -12.56 -0.15
CA GLN A 179 20.62 -12.90 0.92
C GLN A 179 20.89 -11.73 1.87
N THR A 180 20.99 -10.51 1.37
CA THR A 180 21.17 -9.31 2.21
C THR A 180 19.98 -9.16 3.15
N GLU A 181 18.77 -9.30 2.63
CA GLU A 181 17.57 -9.08 3.41
C GLU A 181 17.33 -10.16 4.48
N LEU A 182 17.68 -11.43 4.18
CA LEU A 182 17.68 -12.50 5.18
C LEU A 182 18.62 -12.21 6.36
N ARG A 183 19.73 -11.50 6.12
CA ARG A 183 20.66 -11.10 7.20
C ARG A 183 20.14 -9.94 8.02
N GLU A 184 19.35 -9.05 7.44
CA GLU A 184 18.74 -7.92 8.15
C GLU A 184 17.52 -8.35 8.99
N SER A 185 16.89 -9.47 8.60
CA SER A 185 15.71 -10.03 9.27
C SER A 185 16.03 -11.09 10.35
N ALA A 186 17.31 -11.46 10.53
CA ALA A 186 17.80 -12.48 11.47
C ALA A 186 18.51 -11.84 12.67
#